data_AF-A0A7J6K5Z6-F1
#
_entry.id   AF-A0A7J6K5Z6-F1
#
_cell.length_a   1.000
_cell.length_b   1.000
_cell.length_c   1.000
_cell.angle_alpha   90.00
_cell.angle_beta   90.00
_cell.angle_gamma   90.00
#
_symmetry.space_group_name_H-M   'P 1'
#
loop_
_entity.id
_entity.type
_entity.pdbx_description
1 polymer ?
#
loop_
_entity_poly.entity_id
_entity_poly.type
_entity_poly.pdbx_seq_one_letter_code
_entity_poly.pdbx_strand_id
1 'polypeptide(L)'
;MWPGVESDLKTLSVFGASSGLLRDAKGLDPWDLPFLLRAYSVRTPDGSTGARSISIRDLLEGMQSVVERLLGLRFVRAPTAKGETWHWSVLRYELHEAPSSRASRLFSFSPSSSASPPSSSLDASSSSLRGVLYLDLWARPSKTRLLAQFTVRGSKRLSYAHGQGWRLGGPLWLSAVQRLSREGAASEDEASATATVAVEEELRQIPCAALVCSLPPPPEVDMTQPTGPDVDRLLEATSLSASLTRSLLHECGHVLHSLLSETELQHLSGTRGAVDFAEFPSNLFEHFSAPLLDGYLASPTGRARPALGSDGRGKACNFAHLGALQLLLHACVDQAFYSFVPGVSELPPCSGDALAPSPPPEAVDAQLAALRGCLDTAFSRHHWLAGDPRPGVTEQPICDVVGRPQMARFEHLVHYGGSYFCYLLCRVMSSFAWQHAFAKDPFDRETGKRLHAILRRGSIDCSLRPILELAGPGVLSETQKEQLLNNPHLLPVEPFLEELHADDASAAAELPFP
;
A
#
# COMPACT_ATOMS: atom_id res chain seq x y z
N MET A 1 -14.57 9.19 14.46
CA MET A 1 -14.48 10.19 13.38
C MET A 1 -14.92 11.59 13.79
N TRP A 2 -16.21 11.85 14.05
CA TRP A 2 -16.73 13.23 14.28
C TRP A 2 -15.93 14.08 15.29
N PRO A 3 -15.66 13.63 16.53
CA PRO A 3 -14.94 14.45 17.51
C PRO A 3 -13.50 14.79 17.07
N GLY A 4 -12.85 13.89 16.33
CA GLY A 4 -11.50 14.12 15.81
C GLY A 4 -11.46 15.17 14.71
N VAL A 5 -12.41 15.12 13.76
CA VAL A 5 -12.56 16.14 12.71
C VAL A 5 -12.83 17.52 13.31
N GLU A 6 -13.73 17.60 14.28
CA GLU A 6 -14.05 18.86 14.96
C GLU A 6 -12.81 19.44 15.69
N SER A 7 -12.03 18.57 16.34
CA SER A 7 -10.76 18.95 16.99
C SER A 7 -9.72 19.46 15.97
N ASP A 8 -9.57 18.78 14.85
CA ASP A 8 -8.65 19.14 13.77
C ASP A 8 -9.01 20.52 13.17
N LEU A 9 -10.27 20.73 12.81
CA LEU A 9 -10.75 22.02 12.28
C LEU A 9 -10.61 23.15 13.30
N LYS A 10 -10.95 22.89 14.57
CA LYS A 10 -10.77 23.88 15.65
C LYS A 10 -9.30 24.26 15.81
N THR A 11 -8.39 23.30 15.68
CA THR A 11 -6.94 23.54 15.77
C THR A 11 -6.47 24.44 14.62
N LEU A 12 -6.91 24.19 13.38
CA LEU A 12 -6.60 25.05 12.23
C LEU A 12 -7.19 26.45 12.36
N SER A 13 -8.45 26.56 12.79
CA SER A 13 -9.12 27.85 13.01
C SER A 13 -8.37 28.71 14.03
N VAL A 14 -8.03 28.13 15.19
CA VAL A 14 -7.27 28.81 16.24
C VAL A 14 -5.86 29.17 15.77
N PHE A 15 -5.18 28.27 15.06
CA PHE A 15 -3.85 28.53 14.50
C PHE A 15 -3.89 29.67 13.47
N GLY A 16 -4.84 29.64 12.54
CA GLY A 16 -5.01 30.67 11.52
C GLY A 16 -5.30 32.05 12.11
N ALA A 17 -6.18 32.12 13.11
CA ALA A 17 -6.51 33.37 13.81
C ALA A 17 -5.31 33.90 14.63
N SER A 18 -4.68 33.05 15.44
CA SER A 18 -3.54 33.46 16.28
C SER A 18 -2.28 33.82 15.48
N SER A 19 -2.11 33.24 14.28
CA SER A 19 -1.00 33.54 13.38
C SER A 19 -1.24 34.73 12.46
N GLY A 20 -2.41 35.38 12.54
CA GLY A 20 -2.82 36.47 11.63
C GLY A 20 -2.94 36.03 10.16
N LEU A 21 -3.14 34.73 9.92
CA LEU A 21 -3.31 34.15 8.58
C LEU A 21 -4.75 34.23 8.10
N LEU A 22 -5.70 34.24 9.03
CA LEU A 22 -7.12 34.49 8.75
C LEU A 22 -7.44 35.96 9.01
N ARG A 23 -8.17 36.58 8.07
CA ARG A 23 -8.51 38.01 8.11
C ARG A 23 -9.70 38.31 9.02
N ASP A 24 -10.65 37.38 9.12
CA ASP A 24 -11.91 37.53 9.84
C ASP A 24 -12.09 36.41 10.88
N ALA A 25 -12.83 36.67 11.97
CA ALA A 25 -13.17 35.69 13.01
C ALA A 25 -14.31 34.72 12.61
N LYS A 26 -14.66 34.67 11.32
CA LYS A 26 -15.83 33.95 10.76
C LYS A 26 -15.62 32.43 10.59
N GLY A 27 -14.44 31.92 10.97
CA GLY A 27 -14.10 30.50 10.86
C GLY A 27 -13.38 30.18 9.54
N LEU A 28 -13.26 28.89 9.24
CA LEU A 28 -12.53 28.37 8.09
C LEU A 28 -13.40 28.36 6.82
N ASP A 29 -12.86 28.87 5.72
CA ASP A 29 -13.38 28.66 4.37
C ASP A 29 -12.66 27.48 3.66
N PRO A 30 -13.24 26.92 2.58
CA PRO A 30 -12.66 25.75 1.92
C PRO A 30 -11.24 25.95 1.38
N TRP A 31 -10.92 27.16 0.91
CA TRP A 31 -9.57 27.51 0.42
C TRP A 31 -8.55 27.72 1.54
N ASP A 32 -8.97 27.83 2.81
CA ASP A 32 -8.07 28.02 3.93
C ASP A 32 -7.39 26.72 4.35
N LEU A 33 -8.06 25.58 4.22
CA LEU A 33 -7.56 24.29 4.71
C LEU A 33 -6.20 23.90 4.10
N PRO A 34 -6.01 23.87 2.77
CA PRO A 34 -4.73 23.46 2.17
C PRO A 34 -3.60 24.41 2.59
N PHE A 35 -3.89 25.70 2.65
CA PHE A 35 -2.93 26.73 3.02
C PHE A 35 -2.55 26.62 4.50
N LEU A 36 -3.52 26.51 5.40
CA LEU A 36 -3.30 26.46 6.83
C LEU A 36 -2.66 25.15 7.27
N LEU A 37 -3.00 24.02 6.67
CA LEU A 37 -2.33 22.74 6.94
C LEU A 37 -0.84 22.81 6.59
N ARG A 38 -0.52 23.39 5.43
CA ARG A 38 0.88 23.61 5.04
C ARG A 38 1.58 24.63 5.93
N ALA A 39 0.91 25.71 6.31
CA ALA A 39 1.46 26.72 7.20
C ALA A 39 1.70 26.16 8.60
N TYR A 40 0.79 25.33 9.11
CA TYR A 40 0.91 24.63 10.38
C TYR A 40 2.11 23.70 10.35
N SER A 41 2.23 22.83 9.35
CA SER A 41 3.36 21.88 9.25
C SER A 41 4.73 22.59 9.22
N VAL A 42 4.80 23.81 8.70
CA VAL A 42 6.04 24.61 8.66
C VAL A 42 6.30 25.38 9.96
N ARG A 43 5.26 25.93 10.61
CA ARG A 43 5.38 26.85 11.74
C ARG A 43 5.29 26.18 13.10
N THR A 44 4.70 25.00 13.19
CA THR A 44 4.67 24.16 14.38
C THR A 44 5.39 22.84 14.07
N PRO A 45 6.72 22.87 13.87
CA PRO A 45 7.51 21.65 13.81
C PRO A 45 7.38 20.95 15.18
N ASP A 46 7.01 19.68 15.18
CA ASP A 46 6.86 18.90 16.41
C ASP A 46 8.19 18.92 17.17
N GLY A 47 8.16 19.16 18.48
CA GLY A 47 9.36 19.16 19.32
C GLY A 47 10.04 17.77 19.38
N SER A 48 9.29 16.71 19.03
CA SER A 48 9.74 15.33 18.84
C SER A 48 10.28 15.05 17.43
N THR A 49 9.92 15.88 16.43
CA THR A 49 10.36 15.79 15.05
C THR A 49 11.34 16.92 14.72
N GLY A 50 12.60 16.77 15.12
CA GLY A 50 13.62 17.11 14.12
C GLY A 50 13.30 16.24 12.91
N ALA A 51 12.86 16.82 11.79
CA ALA A 51 12.38 16.11 10.61
C ALA A 51 13.21 14.84 10.39
N ARG A 52 12.66 13.68 10.76
CA ARG A 52 13.41 12.43 10.74
C ARG A 52 13.53 12.03 9.28
N SER A 53 14.64 12.44 8.70
CA SER A 53 14.96 12.19 7.32
C SER A 53 15.92 11.01 7.26
N ILE A 54 15.59 10.00 6.48
CA ILE A 54 16.48 8.84 6.26
C ILE A 54 16.97 8.84 4.82
N SER A 55 18.11 8.22 4.55
CA SER A 55 18.52 8.00 3.16
C SER A 55 17.69 6.90 2.51
N ILE A 56 17.64 6.87 1.17
CA ILE A 56 17.04 5.72 0.45
C ILE A 56 17.77 4.43 0.83
N ARG A 57 19.09 4.49 0.99
CA ARG A 57 19.87 3.32 1.42
C ARG A 57 19.35 2.75 2.74
N ASP A 58 19.19 3.60 3.76
CA ASP A 58 18.73 3.17 5.08
C ASP A 58 17.32 2.56 5.00
N LEU A 59 16.44 3.13 4.17
CA LEU A 59 15.12 2.55 3.92
C LEU A 59 15.22 1.15 3.31
N LEU A 60 16.04 0.97 2.27
CA LEU A 60 16.21 -0.33 1.60
C LEU A 60 16.82 -1.38 2.54
N GLU A 61 17.78 -0.99 3.39
CA GLU A 61 18.34 -1.86 4.43
C GLU A 61 17.31 -2.23 5.50
N GLY A 62 16.51 -1.26 5.96
CA GLY A 62 15.40 -1.49 6.87
C GLY A 62 14.35 -2.44 6.29
N MET A 63 13.94 -2.21 5.05
CA MET A 63 13.02 -3.10 4.34
C MET A 63 13.57 -4.52 4.18
N GLN A 64 14.85 -4.65 3.84
CA GLN A 64 15.50 -5.95 3.76
C GLN A 64 15.44 -6.67 5.13
N SER A 65 15.67 -5.95 6.23
CA SER A 65 15.54 -6.49 7.59
C SER A 65 14.12 -6.98 7.90
N VAL A 66 13.09 -6.22 7.51
CA VAL A 66 11.67 -6.61 7.63
C VAL A 66 11.41 -7.90 6.85
N VAL A 67 11.78 -7.94 5.58
CA VAL A 67 11.54 -9.09 4.69
C VAL A 67 12.29 -10.34 5.17
N GLU A 68 13.52 -10.19 5.63
CA GLU A 68 14.32 -11.30 6.13
C GLU A 68 13.79 -11.86 7.45
N ARG A 69 13.46 -10.99 8.41
CA ARG A 69 12.97 -11.43 9.73
C ARG A 69 11.55 -11.98 9.67
N LEU A 70 10.66 -11.34 8.93
CA LEU A 70 9.27 -11.77 8.83
C LEU A 70 9.08 -12.93 7.87
N LEU A 71 9.63 -12.82 6.66
CA LEU A 71 9.31 -13.73 5.56
C LEU A 71 10.40 -14.79 5.38
N GLY A 72 11.62 -14.56 5.87
CA GLY A 72 12.76 -15.46 5.66
C GLY A 72 13.26 -15.39 4.22
N LEU A 73 13.18 -14.20 3.62
CA LEU A 73 13.57 -13.95 2.24
C LEU A 73 14.57 -12.81 2.20
N ARG A 74 15.29 -12.67 1.09
CA ARG A 74 16.26 -11.59 0.91
C ARG A 74 16.26 -11.05 -0.51
N PHE A 75 16.30 -9.73 -0.63
CA PHE A 75 16.64 -9.04 -1.85
C PHE A 75 18.16 -9.03 -2.03
N VAL A 76 18.61 -9.41 -3.20
CA VAL A 76 20.02 -9.40 -3.61
C VAL A 76 20.13 -8.51 -4.83
N ARG A 77 20.95 -7.45 -4.75
CA ARG A 77 21.22 -6.59 -5.90
C ARG A 77 21.93 -7.42 -6.96
N ALA A 78 21.41 -7.41 -8.17
CA ALA A 78 21.92 -8.22 -9.27
C ALA A 78 22.37 -7.34 -10.44
N PRO A 79 23.42 -7.74 -11.19
CA PRO A 79 23.84 -7.01 -12.37
C PRO A 79 22.73 -7.07 -13.44
N THR A 80 22.76 -6.07 -14.32
CA THR A 80 21.85 -5.96 -15.46
C THR A 80 22.60 -6.26 -16.75
N ALA A 81 21.96 -6.98 -17.67
CA ALA A 81 22.47 -7.19 -19.01
C ALA A 81 22.35 -5.90 -19.84
N LYS A 82 23.17 -5.81 -20.90
CA LYS A 82 23.13 -4.66 -21.83
C LYS A 82 21.74 -4.55 -22.45
N GLY A 83 21.06 -3.43 -22.20
CA GLY A 83 19.70 -3.16 -22.72
C GLY A 83 18.56 -3.78 -21.91
N GLU A 84 18.84 -4.40 -20.76
CA GLU A 84 17.80 -4.92 -19.86
C GLU A 84 17.02 -3.80 -19.15
N THR A 85 17.72 -2.76 -18.71
CA THR A 85 17.11 -1.60 -18.07
C THR A 85 16.92 -0.43 -19.04
N TRP A 86 15.85 0.33 -18.83
CA TRP A 86 15.50 1.50 -19.65
C TRP A 86 16.25 2.78 -19.27
N HIS A 87 17.01 2.77 -18.18
CA HIS A 87 17.83 3.89 -17.74
C HIS A 87 18.97 3.38 -16.82
N TRP A 88 20.13 4.07 -16.82
CA TRP A 88 21.31 3.64 -16.06
C TRP A 88 21.09 3.65 -14.55
N SER A 89 20.16 4.47 -14.05
CA SER A 89 19.85 4.57 -12.62
C SER A 89 18.91 3.48 -12.13
N VAL A 90 18.37 2.64 -13.01
CA VAL A 90 17.41 1.59 -12.64
C VAL A 90 18.17 0.42 -12.04
N LEU A 91 17.81 0.07 -10.81
CA LEU A 91 18.42 -1.03 -10.07
C LEU A 91 17.62 -2.31 -10.28
N ARG A 92 18.32 -3.45 -10.31
CA ARG A 92 17.72 -4.78 -10.37
C ARG A 92 18.03 -5.53 -9.07
N TYR A 93 16.99 -6.10 -8.48
CA TYR A 93 17.07 -6.96 -7.31
C TYR A 93 16.39 -8.29 -7.59
N GLU A 94 16.99 -9.36 -7.08
CA GLU A 94 16.43 -10.71 -7.08
C GLU A 94 15.99 -11.05 -5.66
N LEU A 95 14.78 -11.59 -5.51
CA LEU A 95 14.26 -12.05 -4.22
C LEU A 95 14.56 -13.53 -4.07
N HIS A 96 15.26 -13.92 -3.01
CA HIS A 96 15.66 -15.31 -2.73
C HIS A 96 15.18 -15.77 -1.36
N GLU A 97 15.12 -17.09 -1.16
CA GLU A 97 15.08 -17.65 0.19
C GLU A 97 16.33 -17.25 0.98
N ALA A 98 16.13 -16.82 2.23
CA ALA A 98 17.25 -16.55 3.12
C ALA A 98 17.92 -17.88 3.52
N PRO A 99 19.26 -17.95 3.59
CA PRO A 99 19.95 -19.13 4.09
C PRO A 99 19.41 -19.47 5.48
N SER A 100 18.99 -20.71 5.70
CA SER A 100 18.55 -21.16 7.03
C SER A 100 19.66 -20.86 8.04
N SER A 101 19.29 -20.29 9.19
CA SER A 101 20.15 -19.68 10.20
C SER A 101 21.10 -20.67 10.90
N ARG A 102 22.01 -21.28 10.14
CA ARG A 102 23.24 -21.88 10.60
C ARG A 102 24.33 -21.43 9.65
N ALA A 103 25.10 -20.48 10.18
CA ALA A 103 26.33 -19.91 9.64
C ALA A 103 26.18 -18.69 8.71
N SER A 104 26.75 -17.61 9.22
CA SER A 104 27.48 -16.57 8.47
C SER A 104 26.72 -15.28 8.17
N ARG A 105 27.07 -14.30 9.00
CA ARG A 105 27.10 -12.86 8.70
C ARG A 105 27.54 -12.63 7.26
N LEU A 106 26.86 -11.70 6.58
CA LEU A 106 27.43 -10.54 5.87
C LEU A 106 26.45 -10.07 4.78
N PHE A 107 25.92 -8.87 4.95
CA PHE A 107 25.85 -7.93 3.83
C PHE A 107 27.29 -7.70 3.39
N SER A 108 27.77 -8.56 2.49
CA SER A 108 29.06 -8.38 1.86
C SER A 108 28.89 -7.34 0.76
N PHE A 109 29.31 -6.11 1.06
CA PHE A 109 29.82 -5.23 0.01
C PHE A 109 31.08 -5.88 -0.54
N SER A 110 31.03 -6.41 -1.77
CA SER A 110 32.22 -6.84 -2.48
C SER A 110 32.45 -5.93 -3.69
N PRO A 111 33.55 -5.16 -3.72
CA PRO A 111 34.00 -4.51 -4.94
C PRO A 111 34.91 -5.46 -5.75
N SER A 112 34.72 -5.43 -7.07
CA SER A 112 35.64 -5.85 -8.15
C SER A 112 35.81 -7.34 -8.53
N SER A 113 35.45 -7.57 -9.79
CA SER A 113 36.16 -8.27 -10.89
C SER A 113 36.44 -9.78 -10.89
N SER A 114 36.01 -10.36 -12.02
CA SER A 114 36.40 -11.62 -12.65
C SER A 114 35.79 -12.91 -12.09
N ALA A 115 34.73 -13.38 -12.76
CA ALA A 115 34.36 -14.78 -12.77
C ALA A 115 33.96 -15.17 -14.21
N SER A 116 34.63 -16.21 -14.72
CA SER A 116 34.52 -16.83 -16.04
C SER A 116 33.09 -17.28 -16.39
N PRO A 117 32.77 -17.52 -17.68
CA PRO A 117 31.43 -17.93 -18.07
C PRO A 117 31.12 -19.34 -17.51
N PRO A 118 29.90 -19.60 -17.01
CA PRO A 118 29.55 -20.95 -16.58
C PRO A 118 29.37 -21.83 -17.82
N SER A 119 30.06 -22.97 -17.79
CA SER A 119 29.84 -24.09 -18.69
C SER A 119 28.41 -24.60 -18.60
N SER A 120 27.87 -25.04 -19.72
CA SER A 120 26.51 -25.52 -19.93
C SER A 120 26.22 -26.90 -19.32
N SER A 121 26.27 -27.02 -17.99
CA SER A 121 25.65 -28.12 -17.26
C SER A 121 24.54 -27.57 -16.36
N LEU A 122 23.29 -27.95 -16.65
CA LEU A 122 22.14 -27.74 -15.77
C LEU A 122 22.30 -28.65 -14.54
N ASP A 123 23.19 -28.27 -13.63
CA ASP A 123 23.25 -28.89 -12.31
C ASP A 123 22.05 -28.42 -11.49
N ALA A 124 21.25 -29.39 -11.06
CA ALA A 124 20.02 -29.24 -10.30
C ALA A 124 20.28 -28.78 -8.85
N SER A 125 20.82 -27.58 -8.67
CA SER A 125 20.54 -26.82 -7.45
C SER A 125 19.21 -26.12 -7.66
N SER A 126 18.21 -26.42 -6.83
CA SER A 126 16.92 -25.73 -6.89
C SER A 126 17.19 -24.24 -6.67
N SER A 127 17.01 -23.44 -7.72
CA SER A 127 17.19 -21.99 -7.63
C SER A 127 16.33 -21.47 -6.48
N SER A 128 16.89 -20.68 -5.57
CA SER A 128 16.14 -20.06 -4.47
C SER A 128 15.38 -18.80 -4.90
N LEU A 129 15.47 -18.42 -6.18
CA LEU A 129 14.85 -17.23 -6.75
C LEU A 129 13.33 -17.32 -6.66
N ARG A 130 12.70 -16.26 -6.15
CA ARG A 130 11.25 -16.13 -5.98
C ARG A 130 10.66 -15.00 -6.81
N GLY A 131 11.44 -13.98 -7.17
CA GLY A 131 10.96 -12.86 -7.98
C GLY A 131 12.06 -11.87 -8.38
N VAL A 132 11.74 -10.96 -9.29
CA VAL A 132 12.65 -9.89 -9.75
C VAL A 132 12.01 -8.53 -9.55
N LEU A 133 12.72 -7.62 -8.89
CA LEU A 133 12.31 -6.25 -8.65
C LEU A 133 13.21 -5.27 -9.41
N TYR A 134 12.59 -4.33 -10.12
CA TYR A 134 13.26 -3.13 -10.63
C TYR A 134 12.92 -1.93 -9.76
N LEU A 135 13.91 -1.11 -9.42
CA LEU A 135 13.70 0.16 -8.72
C LEU A 135 14.07 1.32 -9.64
N ASP A 136 13.10 2.19 -9.93
CA ASP A 136 13.29 3.40 -10.73
C ASP A 136 12.88 4.64 -9.93
N LEU A 137 13.84 5.24 -9.23
CA LEU A 137 13.54 6.12 -8.09
C LEU A 137 13.57 7.62 -8.41
N TRP A 138 14.43 8.06 -9.33
CA TRP A 138 14.67 9.49 -9.53
C TRP A 138 13.86 10.08 -10.69
N ALA A 139 13.44 11.34 -10.53
CA ALA A 139 12.76 12.12 -11.54
C ALA A 139 13.71 12.41 -12.72
N ARG A 140 13.17 12.34 -13.94
CA ARG A 140 13.85 12.73 -15.18
C ARG A 140 12.83 13.10 -16.25
N PRO A 141 13.22 13.83 -17.32
CA PRO A 141 12.32 14.17 -18.41
C PRO A 141 11.57 12.95 -18.96
N SER A 142 10.29 13.13 -19.25
CA SER A 142 9.38 12.10 -19.82
C SER A 142 9.11 10.88 -18.94
N LYS A 143 9.62 10.81 -17.71
CA LYS A 143 9.23 9.79 -16.73
C LYS A 143 7.92 10.18 -16.03
N THR A 144 7.09 9.18 -15.73
CA THR A 144 5.89 9.36 -14.89
C THR A 144 6.24 9.96 -13.53
N ARG A 145 5.38 10.84 -13.02
CA ARG A 145 5.51 11.44 -11.67
C ARG A 145 4.86 10.59 -10.57
N LEU A 146 4.20 9.49 -10.95
CA LEU A 146 3.55 8.58 -10.02
C LEU A 146 4.57 7.92 -9.10
N LEU A 147 4.17 7.73 -7.85
CA LEU A 147 4.72 6.71 -6.97
C LEU A 147 3.80 5.49 -7.11
N ALA A 148 4.30 4.40 -7.69
CA ALA A 148 3.50 3.22 -7.96
C ALA A 148 4.36 1.98 -8.20
N GLN A 149 3.80 0.83 -7.85
CA GLN A 149 4.25 -0.49 -8.24
C GLN A 149 3.59 -0.92 -9.56
N PHE A 150 4.41 -1.37 -10.52
CA PHE A 150 3.97 -1.93 -11.79
C PHE A 150 4.30 -3.42 -11.86
N THR A 151 3.29 -4.26 -12.07
CA THR A 151 3.49 -5.70 -12.27
C THR A 151 3.87 -5.95 -13.72
N VAL A 152 5.15 -6.22 -13.96
CA VAL A 152 5.70 -6.52 -15.29
C VAL A 152 5.34 -7.96 -15.69
N ARG A 153 5.40 -8.89 -14.74
CA ARG A 153 5.12 -10.30 -14.97
C ARG A 153 4.50 -10.93 -13.72
N GLY A 154 3.30 -11.49 -13.85
CA GLY A 154 2.64 -12.23 -12.76
C GLY A 154 3.13 -13.67 -12.64
N SER A 155 2.91 -14.27 -11.48
CA SER A 155 3.02 -15.72 -11.26
C SER A 155 2.04 -16.49 -12.12
N LYS A 156 2.47 -17.64 -12.63
CA LYS A 156 1.62 -18.56 -13.40
C LYS A 156 2.20 -19.96 -13.34
N ARG A 157 1.35 -20.97 -13.19
CA ARG A 157 1.75 -22.37 -13.37
C ARG A 157 1.82 -22.69 -14.85
N LEU A 158 2.95 -23.26 -15.27
CA LEU A 158 3.24 -23.58 -16.66
C LEU A 158 3.31 -25.09 -16.93
N SER A 159 3.32 -25.93 -15.90
CA SER A 159 3.39 -27.40 -16.04
C SER A 159 2.39 -27.95 -17.05
N TYR A 160 1.13 -27.52 -16.99
CA TYR A 160 0.09 -27.97 -17.92
C TYR A 160 0.46 -27.67 -19.37
N ALA A 161 0.72 -26.39 -19.68
CA ALA A 161 1.04 -25.97 -21.04
C ALA A 161 2.36 -26.58 -21.55
N HIS A 162 3.36 -26.76 -20.66
CA HIS A 162 4.58 -27.48 -20.99
C HIS A 162 4.30 -28.95 -21.35
N GLY A 163 3.49 -29.66 -20.55
CA GLY A 163 3.09 -31.05 -20.81
C GLY A 163 2.28 -31.22 -22.10
N GLN A 164 1.52 -30.21 -22.51
CA GLN A 164 0.83 -30.18 -23.81
C GLN A 164 1.75 -29.85 -25.00
N GLY A 165 3.06 -29.63 -24.76
CA GLY A 165 4.00 -29.24 -25.81
C GLY A 165 3.78 -27.84 -26.36
N TRP A 166 3.04 -26.97 -25.64
CA TRP A 166 2.81 -25.60 -26.09
C TRP A 166 4.13 -24.83 -26.09
N ARG A 167 4.49 -24.29 -27.26
CA ARG A 167 5.59 -23.33 -27.36
C ARG A 167 5.11 -21.96 -26.87
N LEU A 168 5.12 -21.79 -25.56
CA LEU A 168 4.61 -20.61 -24.85
C LEU A 168 5.45 -19.33 -25.02
N GLY A 169 6.44 -19.29 -25.92
CA GLY A 169 7.21 -18.08 -26.21
C GLY A 169 8.53 -18.29 -26.95
N GLY A 170 9.22 -17.18 -27.21
CA GLY A 170 10.56 -17.11 -27.81
C GLY A 170 11.71 -17.29 -26.79
N PRO A 171 12.96 -16.93 -27.15
CA PRO A 171 14.17 -17.21 -26.35
C PRO A 171 14.15 -16.68 -24.90
N LEU A 172 13.40 -15.61 -24.63
CA LEU A 172 13.25 -14.99 -23.30
C LEU A 172 12.29 -15.75 -22.36
N TRP A 173 11.63 -16.79 -22.86
CA TRP A 173 10.71 -17.61 -22.06
C TRP A 173 11.45 -18.45 -21.01
N LEU A 174 12.61 -19.01 -21.34
CA LEU A 174 13.35 -19.92 -20.45
C LEU A 174 14.01 -19.20 -19.26
N SER A 175 14.42 -17.94 -19.41
CA SER A 175 15.03 -17.16 -18.33
C SER A 175 14.03 -16.67 -17.27
N ALA A 176 12.74 -16.82 -17.56
CA ALA A 176 11.62 -16.35 -16.75
C ALA A 176 10.92 -17.47 -15.97
N VAL A 177 11.45 -18.69 -16.03
CA VAL A 177 10.77 -19.90 -15.59
C VAL A 177 11.67 -20.68 -14.65
N GLN A 178 11.05 -21.22 -13.61
CA GLN A 178 11.71 -22.00 -12.59
C GLN A 178 11.04 -23.36 -12.48
N ARG A 179 11.84 -24.40 -12.24
CA ARG A 179 11.34 -25.69 -11.75
C ARG A 179 11.38 -25.68 -10.24
N LEU A 180 10.22 -25.92 -9.63
CA LEU A 180 10.08 -26.13 -8.20
C LEU A 180 9.85 -27.62 -7.97
N SER A 181 10.69 -28.22 -7.14
CA SER A 181 10.44 -29.54 -6.57
C SER A 181 9.43 -29.39 -5.43
N ARG A 182 8.23 -29.95 -5.59
CA ARG A 182 7.25 -29.98 -4.51
C ARG A 182 7.29 -31.36 -3.86
N GLU A 183 7.45 -31.41 -2.54
CA GLU A 183 7.23 -32.64 -1.79
C GLU A 183 5.75 -33.01 -1.96
N GLY A 184 5.47 -34.13 -2.62
CA GLY A 184 4.10 -34.59 -2.84
C GLY A 184 3.38 -34.81 -1.51
N ALA A 185 2.08 -34.52 -1.48
CA ALA A 185 1.24 -34.93 -0.37
C ALA A 185 1.33 -36.46 -0.25
N ALA A 186 1.65 -36.97 0.95
CA ALA A 186 1.61 -38.41 1.19
C ALA A 186 0.18 -38.91 0.90
N SER A 187 0.04 -39.82 -0.06
CA SER A 187 -1.21 -40.54 -0.24
C SER A 187 -1.39 -41.46 0.97
N GLU A 188 -2.33 -41.14 1.84
CA GLU A 188 -2.83 -42.06 2.87
C GLU A 188 -3.74 -43.10 2.21
N ASP A 189 -3.17 -44.02 1.43
CA ASP A 189 -3.85 -45.23 1.00
C ASP A 189 -3.05 -46.47 1.43
N GLU A 190 -3.79 -47.45 1.93
CA GLU A 190 -3.37 -48.48 2.89
C GLU A 190 -2.33 -49.49 2.39
N ALA A 191 -1.55 -50.00 3.36
CA ALA A 191 -0.94 -51.33 3.38
C ALA A 191 0.11 -51.66 2.30
N SER A 192 1.19 -50.89 2.21
CA SER A 192 2.50 -51.43 1.82
C SER A 192 3.64 -50.52 2.28
N ALA A 193 4.63 -51.11 2.97
CA ALA A 193 5.79 -50.40 3.47
C ALA A 193 6.72 -49.98 2.33
N THR A 194 6.48 -48.82 1.73
CA THR A 194 7.45 -47.91 1.07
C THR A 194 6.69 -46.72 0.50
N ALA A 195 6.47 -45.68 1.31
CA ALA A 195 5.96 -44.41 0.82
C ALA A 195 7.01 -43.78 -0.11
N THR A 196 6.86 -43.97 -1.42
CA THR A 196 7.62 -43.23 -2.42
C THR A 196 6.99 -41.85 -2.52
N VAL A 197 7.63 -40.84 -1.94
CA VAL A 197 7.22 -39.44 -2.11
C VAL A 197 7.42 -39.10 -3.59
N ALA A 198 6.33 -39.05 -4.35
CA ALA A 198 6.37 -38.58 -5.73
C ALA A 198 6.75 -37.09 -5.71
N VAL A 199 7.96 -36.79 -6.17
CA VAL A 199 8.39 -35.40 -6.39
C VAL A 199 7.77 -34.95 -7.71
N GLU A 200 6.67 -34.22 -7.64
CA GLU A 200 6.15 -33.54 -8.83
C GLU A 200 7.00 -32.30 -9.11
N GLU A 201 7.64 -32.27 -10.27
CA GLU A 201 8.31 -31.06 -10.77
C GLU A 201 7.26 -30.07 -11.29
N GLU A 202 7.14 -28.93 -10.62
CA GLU A 202 6.25 -27.84 -11.02
C GLU A 202 7.03 -26.78 -11.81
N LEU A 203 6.62 -26.50 -13.04
CA LEU A 203 7.18 -25.44 -13.86
C LEU A 203 6.39 -24.15 -13.61
N ARG A 204 7.04 -23.07 -13.18
CA ARG A 204 6.37 -21.80 -12.84
C ARG A 204 7.06 -20.58 -13.45
N GLN A 205 6.26 -19.58 -13.77
CA GLN A 205 6.72 -18.26 -14.20
C GLN A 205 7.15 -17.43 -12.98
N ILE A 206 8.38 -16.93 -12.99
CA ILE A 206 8.95 -16.11 -11.91
C ILE A 206 8.30 -14.72 -11.94
N PRO A 207 7.66 -14.23 -10.88
CA PRO A 207 7.11 -12.88 -10.83
C PRO A 207 8.16 -11.78 -11.08
N CYS A 208 7.71 -10.66 -11.67
CA CYS A 208 8.52 -9.46 -11.85
C CYS A 208 7.70 -8.19 -11.64
N ALA A 209 8.25 -7.26 -10.86
CA ALA A 209 7.66 -5.97 -10.54
C ALA A 209 8.66 -4.83 -10.74
N ALA A 210 8.16 -3.62 -10.98
CA ALA A 210 8.93 -2.39 -10.97
C ALA A 210 8.31 -1.40 -9.99
N LEU A 211 9.07 -0.92 -9.01
CA LEU A 211 8.68 0.20 -8.16
C LEU A 211 9.21 1.48 -8.80
N VAL A 212 8.30 2.39 -9.13
CA VAL A 212 8.61 3.64 -9.82
C VAL A 212 8.20 4.81 -8.94
N CYS A 213 9.12 5.75 -8.73
CA CYS A 213 8.82 7.04 -8.10
C CYS A 213 9.63 8.16 -8.76
N SER A 214 9.34 9.41 -8.41
CA SER A 214 9.97 10.59 -9.02
C SER A 214 10.62 11.50 -7.97
N LEU A 215 11.63 10.96 -7.29
CA LEU A 215 12.41 11.71 -6.31
C LEU A 215 13.32 12.74 -6.98
N PRO A 216 13.47 13.95 -6.44
CA PRO A 216 14.41 14.91 -6.98
C PRO A 216 15.84 14.33 -6.89
N PRO A 217 16.58 14.24 -8.02
CA PRO A 217 17.99 13.83 -7.98
C PRO A 217 18.84 14.90 -7.29
N PRO A 218 20.03 14.53 -6.77
CA PRO A 218 20.99 15.52 -6.27
C PRO A 218 21.32 16.56 -7.36
N PRO A 219 21.51 17.86 -7.03
CA PRO A 219 21.66 18.94 -8.01
C PRO A 219 22.80 18.75 -9.01
N GLU A 220 23.84 18.00 -8.64
CA GLU A 220 25.01 17.75 -9.47
C GLU A 220 24.80 16.62 -10.50
N VAL A 221 23.67 15.91 -10.44
CA VAL A 221 23.39 14.73 -11.26
C VAL A 221 22.48 15.08 -12.44
N ASP A 222 23.04 15.04 -13.65
CA ASP A 222 22.28 15.13 -14.89
C ASP A 222 21.68 13.77 -15.28
N MET A 223 20.38 13.62 -15.03
CA MET A 223 19.60 12.41 -15.33
C MET A 223 19.29 12.22 -16.82
N THR A 224 19.72 13.13 -17.70
CA THR A 224 19.50 13.00 -19.16
C THR A 224 20.64 12.29 -19.88
N GLN A 225 21.78 12.11 -19.21
CA GLN A 225 22.95 11.46 -19.78
C GLN A 225 22.73 9.94 -19.96
N PRO A 226 23.34 9.31 -20.98
CA PRO A 226 23.22 7.87 -21.22
C PRO A 226 23.90 7.02 -20.14
N THR A 227 24.85 7.61 -19.41
CA THR A 227 25.57 7.01 -18.28
C THR A 227 25.55 7.98 -17.11
N GLY A 228 25.56 7.47 -15.88
CA GLY A 228 25.51 8.31 -14.69
C GLY A 228 26.60 7.99 -13.67
N PRO A 229 26.60 8.77 -12.57
CA PRO A 229 27.43 8.50 -11.39
C PRO A 229 27.12 7.16 -10.73
N ASP A 230 27.94 6.82 -9.74
CA ASP A 230 27.72 5.65 -8.88
C ASP A 230 26.36 5.73 -8.16
N VAL A 231 25.44 4.83 -8.52
CA VAL A 231 24.07 4.79 -7.98
C VAL A 231 24.07 4.56 -6.47
N ASP A 232 25.09 3.89 -5.91
CA ASP A 232 25.18 3.64 -4.47
C ASP A 232 25.38 4.94 -3.68
N ARG A 233 26.07 5.92 -4.26
CA ARG A 233 26.18 7.28 -3.70
C ARG A 233 24.88 8.05 -3.83
N LEU A 234 24.11 7.83 -4.88
CA LEU A 234 22.79 8.48 -5.05
C LEU A 234 21.80 7.99 -4.00
N LEU A 235 21.81 6.70 -3.69
CA LEU A 235 20.99 6.11 -2.63
C LEU A 235 21.33 6.70 -1.25
N GLU A 236 22.61 6.96 -0.97
CA GLU A 236 23.07 7.61 0.26
C GLU A 236 22.72 9.11 0.30
N ALA A 237 22.90 9.81 -0.82
CA ALA A 237 22.72 11.26 -0.90
C ALA A 237 21.26 11.70 -0.97
N THR A 238 20.35 10.82 -1.39
CA THR A 238 18.92 11.16 -1.51
C THR A 238 18.22 10.89 -0.19
N SER A 239 17.68 11.95 0.41
CA SER A 239 16.97 11.88 1.69
C SER A 239 15.46 11.86 1.52
N LEU A 240 14.77 11.13 2.39
CA LEU A 240 13.33 10.89 2.39
C LEU A 240 12.70 11.51 3.64
N SER A 241 11.55 12.18 3.48
CA SER A 241 10.69 12.55 4.62
C SER A 241 10.03 11.30 5.23
N ALA A 242 9.48 11.45 6.43
CA ALA A 242 8.67 10.40 7.06
C ALA A 242 7.42 10.05 6.23
N SER A 243 6.75 11.04 5.63
CA SER A 243 5.59 10.83 4.74
C SER A 243 5.98 9.94 3.54
N LEU A 244 7.03 10.34 2.84
CA LEU A 244 7.52 9.62 1.67
C LEU A 244 8.08 8.23 2.01
N THR A 245 8.69 8.08 3.19
CA THR A 245 9.09 6.76 3.71
C THR A 245 7.89 5.83 3.87
N ARG A 246 6.79 6.33 4.47
CA ARG A 246 5.53 5.59 4.60
C ARG A 246 4.95 5.23 3.22
N SER A 247 4.92 6.18 2.29
CA SER A 247 4.41 5.91 0.92
C SER A 247 5.28 4.92 0.15
N LEU A 248 6.60 4.91 0.34
CA LEU A 248 7.46 3.89 -0.28
C LEU A 248 7.21 2.52 0.34
N LEU A 249 7.00 2.43 1.66
CA LEU A 249 6.62 1.17 2.32
C LEU A 249 5.27 0.64 1.83
N HIS A 250 4.30 1.53 1.57
CA HIS A 250 3.04 1.19 0.92
C HIS A 250 3.27 0.46 -0.41
N GLU A 251 4.05 1.05 -1.33
CA GLU A 251 4.38 0.42 -2.60
C GLU A 251 5.16 -0.90 -2.44
N CYS A 252 5.95 -1.02 -1.39
CA CYS A 252 6.68 -2.24 -1.09
C CYS A 252 5.75 -3.37 -0.66
N GLY A 253 4.62 -3.08 -0.01
CA GLY A 253 3.55 -4.04 0.23
C GLY A 253 3.00 -4.62 -1.07
N HIS A 254 2.74 -3.78 -2.08
CA HIS A 254 2.34 -4.24 -3.42
C HIS A 254 3.43 -5.04 -4.14
N VAL A 255 4.70 -4.62 -4.01
CA VAL A 255 5.84 -5.38 -4.55
C VAL A 255 5.88 -6.78 -3.95
N LEU A 256 5.79 -6.90 -2.62
CA LEU A 256 5.84 -8.20 -1.96
C LEU A 256 4.63 -9.06 -2.30
N HIS A 257 3.42 -8.49 -2.36
CA HIS A 257 2.24 -9.23 -2.79
C HIS A 257 2.39 -9.78 -4.21
N SER A 258 2.96 -8.98 -5.11
CA SER A 258 3.22 -9.41 -6.49
C SER A 258 4.33 -10.46 -6.61
N LEU A 259 5.44 -10.27 -5.91
CA LEU A 259 6.62 -11.14 -6.03
C LEU A 259 6.47 -12.48 -5.31
N LEU A 260 5.72 -12.52 -4.21
CA LEU A 260 5.50 -13.74 -3.42
C LEU A 260 4.35 -14.58 -3.95
N SER A 261 3.56 -14.04 -4.88
CA SER A 261 2.41 -14.73 -5.42
C SER A 261 2.81 -16.04 -6.10
N GLU A 262 2.08 -17.08 -5.78
CA GLU A 262 2.27 -18.44 -6.28
C GLU A 262 0.93 -18.97 -6.78
N THR A 263 0.28 -18.21 -7.65
CA THR A 263 -0.99 -18.61 -8.27
C THR A 263 -0.80 -19.47 -9.52
N GLU A 264 -1.81 -20.29 -9.82
CA GLU A 264 -1.83 -21.08 -11.06
C GLU A 264 -2.16 -20.20 -12.27
N LEU A 265 -3.11 -19.29 -12.11
CA LEU A 265 -3.59 -18.38 -13.15
C LEU A 265 -3.00 -16.99 -12.95
N GLN A 266 -2.37 -16.45 -13.99
CA GLN A 266 -1.79 -15.10 -13.98
C GLN A 266 -2.80 -14.01 -13.62
N HIS A 267 -4.08 -14.21 -13.94
CA HIS A 267 -5.14 -13.25 -13.60
C HIS A 267 -5.40 -13.11 -12.11
N LEU A 268 -4.91 -14.01 -11.27
CA LEU A 268 -5.05 -13.98 -9.81
C LEU A 268 -3.72 -13.65 -9.13
N SER A 269 -2.68 -13.32 -9.89
CA SER A 269 -1.34 -13.08 -9.36
C SER A 269 -1.23 -11.72 -8.66
N GLY A 270 -0.65 -11.73 -7.46
CA GLY A 270 -0.39 -10.52 -6.68
C GLY A 270 -1.66 -9.69 -6.49
N THR A 271 -1.56 -8.42 -6.87
CA THR A 271 -2.60 -7.39 -6.78
C THR A 271 -3.70 -7.49 -7.85
N ARG A 272 -3.67 -8.51 -8.73
CA ARG A 272 -4.65 -8.71 -9.80
C ARG A 272 -5.92 -9.38 -9.24
N GLY A 273 -6.63 -8.67 -8.37
CA GLY A 273 -7.75 -9.18 -7.59
C GLY A 273 -8.89 -8.19 -7.42
N ALA A 274 -9.73 -8.47 -6.43
CA ALA A 274 -10.73 -7.53 -5.99
C ALA A 274 -10.06 -6.31 -5.32
N VAL A 275 -10.56 -5.12 -5.66
CA VAL A 275 -9.98 -3.83 -5.23
C VAL A 275 -10.11 -3.63 -3.71
N ASP A 276 -11.11 -4.25 -3.10
CA ASP A 276 -11.37 -4.26 -1.66
C ASP A 276 -10.36 -5.08 -0.84
N PHE A 277 -9.42 -5.78 -1.49
CA PHE A 277 -8.31 -6.46 -0.81
C PHE A 277 -6.94 -6.03 -1.35
N ALA A 278 -6.85 -5.54 -2.58
CA ALA A 278 -5.57 -5.22 -3.23
C ALA A 278 -4.72 -4.20 -2.44
N GLU A 279 -5.38 -3.30 -1.70
CA GLU A 279 -4.75 -2.26 -0.87
C GLU A 279 -4.44 -2.75 0.56
N PHE A 280 -4.90 -3.93 0.98
CA PHE A 280 -4.62 -4.42 2.33
C PHE A 280 -3.11 -4.62 2.59
N PRO A 281 -2.35 -5.31 1.71
CA PRO A 281 -0.92 -5.49 1.93
C PRO A 281 -0.16 -4.17 1.95
N SER A 282 -0.49 -3.22 1.08
CA SER A 282 0.18 -1.93 1.03
C SER A 282 -0.07 -1.10 2.30
N ASN A 283 -1.33 -0.97 2.74
CA ASN A 283 -1.68 -0.31 4.00
C ASN A 283 -1.05 -1.01 5.22
N LEU A 284 -0.99 -2.36 5.23
CA LEU A 284 -0.33 -3.10 6.32
C LEU A 284 1.17 -2.74 6.42
N PHE A 285 1.84 -2.60 5.27
CA PHE A 285 3.28 -2.30 5.25
C PHE A 285 3.61 -0.87 5.69
N GLU A 286 2.67 0.07 5.61
CA GLU A 286 2.84 1.42 6.15
C GLU A 286 3.15 1.43 7.65
N HIS A 287 2.55 0.52 8.42
CA HIS A 287 2.75 0.43 9.86
C HIS A 287 4.18 0.07 10.27
N PHE A 288 4.99 -0.49 9.36
CA PHE A 288 6.41 -0.76 9.62
C PHE A 288 7.27 0.50 9.63
N SER A 289 6.74 1.66 9.23
CA SER A 289 7.47 2.93 9.23
C SER A 289 8.02 3.26 10.62
N ALA A 290 7.17 3.25 11.67
CA ALA A 290 7.61 3.57 13.03
C ALA A 290 8.61 2.54 13.58
N PRO A 291 8.36 1.21 13.55
CA PRO A 291 9.35 0.21 13.99
C PRO A 291 10.70 0.29 13.26
N LEU A 292 10.71 0.67 11.97
CA LEU A 292 11.92 0.87 11.21
C LEU A 292 12.68 2.13 11.65
N LEU A 293 11.99 3.26 11.72
CA LEU A 293 12.60 4.56 12.05
C LEU A 293 13.03 4.64 13.51
N ASP A 294 12.18 4.23 14.45
CA ASP A 294 12.42 4.30 15.90
C ASP A 294 13.24 3.14 16.46
N GLY A 295 13.14 1.97 15.84
CA GLY A 295 13.80 0.76 16.32
C GLY A 295 15.11 0.50 15.60
N TYR A 296 15.02 0.05 14.35
CA TYR A 296 16.14 -0.51 13.60
C TYR A 296 17.18 0.56 13.21
N LEU A 297 16.74 1.68 12.65
CA LEU A 297 17.62 2.73 12.13
C LEU A 297 18.15 3.66 13.24
N ALA A 298 17.39 3.86 14.32
CA ALA A 298 17.84 4.65 15.47
C ALA A 298 18.91 3.95 16.33
N SER A 299 19.05 2.62 16.23
CA SER A 299 20.01 1.83 16.99
C SER A 299 20.56 0.62 16.23
N PRO A 300 21.51 0.81 15.30
CA PRO A 300 22.15 -0.29 14.57
C PRO A 300 22.91 -1.27 15.49
N THR A 301 23.25 -0.84 16.72
CA THR A 301 24.06 -1.58 17.70
C THR A 301 23.30 -2.03 18.95
N GLY A 302 21.97 -1.84 19.01
CA GLY A 302 21.14 -2.30 20.13
C GLY A 302 21.22 -1.43 21.40
N ARG A 303 21.90 -0.28 21.39
CA ARG A 303 21.77 0.73 22.45
C ARG A 303 20.65 1.69 22.13
N ALA A 304 19.49 1.49 22.74
CA ALA A 304 18.39 2.45 22.68
C ALA A 304 18.90 3.86 22.99
N ARG A 305 18.67 4.83 22.10
CA ARG A 305 18.80 6.24 22.49
C ARG A 305 17.83 6.47 23.64
N PRO A 306 18.20 7.23 24.69
CA PRO A 306 17.20 7.68 25.65
C PRO A 306 16.11 8.40 24.85
N ALA A 307 14.85 8.08 25.11
CA ALA A 307 13.74 8.87 24.63
C ALA A 307 14.10 10.34 24.92
N LEU A 308 14.23 11.16 23.88
CA LEU A 308 14.37 12.59 24.10
C LEU A 308 13.18 12.95 24.98
N GLY A 309 13.46 13.45 26.19
CA GLY A 309 12.41 13.81 27.13
C GLY A 309 11.38 14.65 26.41
N SER A 310 10.10 14.40 26.69
CA SER A 310 9.02 15.27 26.25
C SER A 310 9.31 16.66 26.81
N ASP A 311 10.01 17.48 26.02
CA ASP A 311 10.08 18.91 26.28
C ASP A 311 8.61 19.33 26.35
N GLY A 312 8.18 20.02 27.41
CA GLY A 312 6.77 20.26 27.77
C GLY A 312 5.94 21.08 26.75
N ARG A 313 6.35 21.11 25.49
CA ARG A 313 5.59 21.53 24.32
C ARG A 313 4.60 20.42 23.97
N GLY A 314 3.31 20.74 23.91
CA GLY A 314 2.28 19.77 23.50
C GLY A 314 2.57 19.17 22.13
N LYS A 315 2.21 17.88 21.93
CA LYS A 315 2.31 17.17 20.66
C LYS A 315 1.56 17.95 19.57
N ALA A 316 2.20 18.17 18.42
CA ALA A 316 1.55 18.83 17.29
C ALA A 316 0.34 18.02 16.78
N CYS A 317 -0.70 18.68 16.30
CA CYS A 317 -1.87 18.02 15.70
C CYS A 317 -1.50 17.40 14.35
N ASN A 318 -1.95 16.19 14.08
CA ASN A 318 -1.59 15.43 12.89
C ASN A 318 -2.57 15.50 11.72
N PHE A 319 -3.76 16.05 11.97
CA PHE A 319 -4.85 16.19 11.00
C PHE A 319 -5.28 14.89 10.28
N ALA A 320 -4.99 13.72 10.88
CA ALA A 320 -5.29 12.43 10.27
C ALA A 320 -6.81 12.20 10.10
N HIS A 321 -7.64 12.80 10.97
CA HIS A 321 -9.09 12.69 10.84
C HIS A 321 -9.62 13.45 9.63
N LEU A 322 -9.03 14.60 9.28
CA LEU A 322 -9.35 15.30 8.04
C LEU A 322 -9.02 14.46 6.81
N GLY A 323 -7.87 13.78 6.80
CA GLY A 323 -7.50 12.88 5.71
C GLY A 323 -8.46 11.69 5.57
N ALA A 324 -8.80 11.04 6.68
CA ALA A 324 -9.77 9.94 6.67
C ALA A 324 -11.18 10.41 6.27
N LEU A 325 -11.59 11.61 6.70
CA LEU A 325 -12.85 12.21 6.24
C LEU A 325 -12.81 12.47 4.74
N GLN A 326 -11.70 12.94 4.19
CA GLN A 326 -11.60 13.17 2.75
C GLN A 326 -11.80 11.89 1.94
N LEU A 327 -11.22 10.76 2.38
CA LEU A 327 -11.48 9.46 1.75
C LEU A 327 -12.97 9.07 1.84
N LEU A 328 -13.60 9.32 2.98
CA LEU A 328 -15.02 9.07 3.17
C LEU A 328 -15.90 9.91 2.24
N LEU A 329 -15.60 11.21 2.07
CA LEU A 329 -16.36 12.09 1.16
C LEU A 329 -16.27 11.60 -0.29
N HIS A 330 -15.09 11.17 -0.75
CA HIS A 330 -14.90 10.57 -2.07
C HIS A 330 -15.66 9.25 -2.23
N ALA A 331 -15.65 8.40 -1.22
CA ALA A 331 -16.45 7.18 -1.21
C ALA A 331 -17.95 7.47 -1.29
N CYS A 332 -18.45 8.49 -0.57
CA CYS A 332 -19.84 8.92 -0.65
C CYS A 332 -20.21 9.40 -2.06
N VAL A 333 -19.37 10.23 -2.71
CA VAL A 333 -19.62 10.68 -4.08
C VAL A 333 -19.64 9.51 -5.06
N ASP A 334 -18.66 8.62 -4.96
CA ASP A 334 -18.52 7.44 -5.83
C ASP A 334 -19.75 6.51 -5.70
N GLN A 335 -20.14 6.15 -4.48
CA GLN A 335 -21.30 5.29 -4.24
C GLN A 335 -22.61 5.95 -4.70
N ALA A 336 -22.80 7.24 -4.42
CA ALA A 336 -24.00 7.97 -4.85
C ALA A 336 -24.08 8.08 -6.38
N PHE A 337 -22.96 8.36 -7.04
CA PHE A 337 -22.88 8.44 -8.50
C PHE A 337 -23.27 7.11 -9.16
N TYR A 338 -22.73 5.99 -8.67
CA TYR A 338 -23.01 4.66 -9.22
C TYR A 338 -24.35 4.06 -8.77
N SER A 339 -24.97 4.62 -7.74
CA SER A 339 -26.33 4.26 -7.32
C SER A 339 -27.41 5.08 -8.05
N PHE A 340 -27.03 6.15 -8.76
CA PHE A 340 -27.97 7.01 -9.47
C PHE A 340 -28.42 6.38 -10.79
N VAL A 341 -29.73 6.26 -10.98
CA VAL A 341 -30.34 5.78 -12.23
C VAL A 341 -31.14 6.92 -12.87
N PRO A 342 -30.75 7.42 -14.06
CA PRO A 342 -31.46 8.52 -14.72
C PRO A 342 -32.94 8.19 -15.00
N GLY A 343 -33.82 9.17 -14.81
CA GLY A 343 -35.27 9.03 -15.08
C GLY A 343 -36.05 8.22 -14.04
N VAL A 344 -35.41 7.76 -12.96
CA VAL A 344 -36.04 7.01 -11.88
C VAL A 344 -35.93 7.81 -10.57
N SER A 345 -37.07 8.27 -10.04
CA SER A 345 -37.10 9.13 -8.83
C SER A 345 -36.80 8.37 -7.53
N GLU A 346 -36.97 7.04 -7.52
CA GLU A 346 -36.65 6.14 -6.41
C GLU A 346 -36.16 4.79 -6.97
N LEU A 347 -35.02 4.29 -6.50
CA LEU A 347 -34.55 2.94 -6.85
C LEU A 347 -35.66 1.94 -6.49
N PRO A 348 -36.19 1.15 -7.45
CA PRO A 348 -37.13 0.09 -7.11
C PRO A 348 -36.42 -0.89 -6.15
N PRO A 349 -37.13 -1.49 -5.19
CA PRO A 349 -36.55 -2.55 -4.37
C PRO A 349 -35.94 -3.62 -5.27
N CYS A 350 -34.82 -4.23 -4.84
CA CYS A 350 -34.13 -5.30 -5.55
C CYS A 350 -35.01 -6.56 -5.66
N SER A 351 -36.02 -6.52 -6.53
CA SER A 351 -36.85 -7.63 -6.96
C SER A 351 -36.67 -7.77 -8.47
N GLY A 352 -36.23 -8.95 -8.90
CA GLY A 352 -35.63 -9.23 -10.20
C GLY A 352 -36.56 -9.20 -11.42
N ASP A 353 -37.49 -8.26 -11.51
CA ASP A 353 -38.37 -8.13 -12.67
C ASP A 353 -37.95 -6.98 -13.59
N ALA A 354 -37.51 -7.39 -14.78
CA ALA A 354 -37.42 -6.70 -16.08
C ALA A 354 -36.78 -5.29 -16.14
N LEU A 355 -35.71 -5.19 -16.96
CA LEU A 355 -35.22 -3.92 -17.51
C LEU A 355 -36.39 -3.16 -18.18
N ALA A 356 -36.82 -2.06 -17.56
CA ALA A 356 -37.72 -1.10 -18.19
C ALA A 356 -37.08 -0.49 -19.46
N PRO A 357 -37.88 -0.12 -20.47
CA PRO A 357 -37.38 0.49 -21.69
C PRO A 357 -36.65 1.82 -21.38
N SER A 358 -35.62 2.10 -22.18
CA SER A 358 -34.78 3.29 -22.05
C SER A 358 -35.64 4.56 -21.99
N PRO A 359 -35.47 5.42 -20.97
CA PRO A 359 -36.22 6.66 -20.87
C PRO A 359 -35.88 7.61 -22.02
N PRO A 360 -36.82 8.51 -22.41
CA PRO A 360 -36.55 9.54 -23.42
C PRO A 360 -35.42 10.46 -22.97
N PRO A 361 -34.70 11.13 -23.90
CA PRO A 361 -33.65 12.07 -23.56
C PRO A 361 -34.27 13.27 -22.84
N GLU A 362 -34.22 13.26 -21.51
CA GLU A 362 -34.44 14.44 -20.69
C GLU A 362 -33.38 15.49 -21.06
N ALA A 363 -33.72 16.78 -20.91
CA ALA A 363 -32.74 17.83 -21.01
C ALA A 363 -31.59 17.51 -20.02
N VAL A 364 -30.36 17.41 -20.52
CA VAL A 364 -29.16 17.03 -19.74
C VAL A 364 -29.08 17.78 -18.40
N ASP A 365 -29.51 19.04 -18.38
CA ASP A 365 -29.59 19.88 -17.18
C ASP A 365 -30.49 19.31 -16.08
N ALA A 366 -31.63 18.70 -16.42
CA ALA A 366 -32.55 18.09 -15.47
C ALA A 366 -31.92 16.83 -14.83
N GLN A 367 -31.19 16.04 -15.61
CA GLN A 367 -30.49 14.85 -15.12
C GLN A 367 -29.31 15.23 -14.23
N LEU A 368 -28.56 16.27 -14.60
CA LEU A 368 -27.49 16.82 -13.76
C LEU A 368 -28.04 17.37 -12.44
N ALA A 369 -29.20 18.03 -12.46
CA ALA A 369 -29.86 18.51 -11.25
C ALA A 369 -30.32 17.34 -10.34
N ALA A 370 -30.90 16.29 -10.93
CA ALA A 370 -31.31 15.10 -10.20
C ALA A 370 -30.11 14.37 -9.56
N LEU A 371 -29.01 14.21 -10.31
CA LEU A 371 -27.76 13.65 -9.80
C LEU A 371 -27.19 14.47 -8.64
N ARG A 372 -27.22 15.81 -8.76
CA ARG A 372 -26.79 16.71 -7.67
C ARG A 372 -27.66 16.52 -6.42
N GLY A 373 -28.98 16.39 -6.58
CA GLY A 373 -29.90 16.09 -5.49
C GLY A 373 -29.63 14.73 -4.82
N CYS A 374 -29.27 13.71 -5.61
CA CYS A 374 -28.85 12.39 -5.10
C CYS A 374 -27.58 12.51 -4.24
N LEU A 375 -26.57 13.24 -4.72
CA LEU A 375 -25.35 13.52 -3.98
C LEU A 375 -25.64 14.29 -2.68
N ASP A 376 -26.43 15.35 -2.74
CA ASP A 376 -26.84 16.12 -1.56
C ASP A 376 -27.55 15.24 -0.52
N THR A 377 -28.38 14.30 -0.97
CA THR A 377 -29.06 13.33 -0.12
C THR A 377 -28.07 12.37 0.56
N ALA A 378 -27.03 11.93 -0.16
CA ALA A 378 -26.00 11.06 0.41
C ALA A 378 -25.25 11.75 1.57
N PHE A 379 -24.93 13.03 1.44
CA PHE A 379 -24.30 13.81 2.51
C PHE A 379 -25.28 14.15 3.65
N SER A 380 -26.53 14.52 3.34
CA SER A 380 -27.51 14.98 4.33
C SER A 380 -27.99 13.90 5.30
N ARG A 381 -27.85 12.61 4.94
CA ARG A 381 -28.02 11.47 5.87
C ARG A 381 -27.12 11.57 7.10
N HIS A 382 -26.01 12.28 7.00
CA HIS A 382 -25.09 12.53 8.09
C HIS A 382 -25.22 13.98 8.56
N HIS A 383 -26.09 14.22 9.55
CA HIS A 383 -26.41 15.56 10.05
C HIS A 383 -25.17 16.37 10.48
N TRP A 384 -24.10 15.73 10.93
CA TRP A 384 -22.87 16.43 11.32
C TRP A 384 -22.02 16.91 10.12
N LEU A 385 -22.19 16.30 8.94
CA LEU A 385 -21.48 16.70 7.72
C LEU A 385 -22.18 17.85 7.00
N ALA A 386 -23.49 17.75 6.83
CA ALA A 386 -24.32 18.67 6.04
C ALA A 386 -25.21 19.61 6.88
N GLY A 387 -25.11 19.53 8.21
CA GLY A 387 -25.93 20.32 9.13
C GLY A 387 -25.37 21.70 9.44
N ASP A 388 -25.88 22.27 10.53
CA ASP A 388 -25.71 23.68 10.86
C ASP A 388 -24.25 24.12 11.12
N PRO A 389 -23.95 25.41 10.87
CA PRO A 389 -22.67 26.02 11.18
C PRO A 389 -22.20 25.77 12.62
N ARG A 390 -20.88 25.74 12.82
CA ARG A 390 -20.25 25.56 14.13
C ARG A 390 -19.56 26.86 14.55
N PRO A 391 -20.18 27.68 15.42
CA PRO A 391 -19.63 28.96 15.83
C PRO A 391 -18.18 28.83 16.35
N GLY A 392 -17.26 29.59 15.76
CA GLY A 392 -15.84 29.57 16.11
C GLY A 392 -14.99 28.50 15.41
N VAL A 393 -15.59 27.60 14.63
CA VAL A 393 -14.88 26.61 13.80
C VAL A 393 -15.16 26.86 12.31
N THR A 394 -16.43 26.90 11.91
CA THR A 394 -16.86 27.18 10.53
C THR A 394 -18.28 27.74 10.47
N GLU A 395 -18.52 28.68 9.56
CA GLU A 395 -19.84 29.21 9.20
C GLU A 395 -20.58 28.36 8.14
N GLN A 396 -19.93 27.35 7.56
CA GLN A 396 -20.46 26.47 6.51
C GLN A 396 -20.52 24.99 6.97
N PRO A 397 -21.35 24.15 6.33
CA PRO A 397 -21.33 22.71 6.57
C PRO A 397 -19.93 22.12 6.37
N ILE A 398 -19.57 21.13 7.18
CA ILE A 398 -18.21 20.55 7.16
C ILE A 398 -17.86 19.91 5.82
N CYS A 399 -18.84 19.30 5.14
CA CYS A 399 -18.60 18.75 3.79
C CYS A 399 -18.27 19.86 2.77
N ASP A 400 -18.72 21.08 2.99
CA ASP A 400 -18.43 22.21 2.12
C ASP A 400 -17.06 22.82 2.46
N VAL A 401 -16.72 22.93 3.76
CA VAL A 401 -15.40 23.39 4.25
C VAL A 401 -14.27 22.45 3.86
N VAL A 402 -14.44 21.14 4.05
CA VAL A 402 -13.43 20.15 3.65
C VAL A 402 -13.33 20.06 2.12
N GLY A 403 -14.39 20.48 1.43
CA GLY A 403 -14.50 20.47 -0.02
C GLY A 403 -15.08 19.14 -0.50
N ARG A 404 -16.18 19.23 -1.26
CA ARG A 404 -16.72 18.06 -1.96
C ARG A 404 -15.84 17.73 -3.17
N PRO A 405 -15.56 16.44 -3.42
CA PRO A 405 -14.81 16.02 -4.60
C PRO A 405 -15.41 16.58 -5.89
N GLN A 406 -14.59 17.24 -6.71
CA GLN A 406 -15.03 17.74 -8.01
C GLN A 406 -15.14 16.57 -9.00
N MET A 407 -16.37 16.17 -9.32
CA MET A 407 -16.66 15.01 -10.17
C MET A 407 -15.90 15.02 -11.51
N ALA A 408 -15.81 16.18 -12.17
CA ALA A 408 -15.11 16.33 -13.44
C ALA A 408 -13.60 16.06 -13.38
N ARG A 409 -13.00 16.13 -12.18
CA ARG A 409 -11.57 15.87 -11.94
C ARG A 409 -11.35 14.59 -11.15
N PHE A 410 -12.41 13.87 -10.82
CA PHE A 410 -12.35 12.64 -10.03
C PHE A 410 -12.20 11.43 -10.97
N GLU A 411 -10.99 11.26 -11.52
CA GLU A 411 -10.68 10.22 -12.53
C GLU A 411 -11.00 8.79 -12.06
N HIS A 412 -11.02 8.55 -10.74
CA HIS A 412 -11.40 7.27 -10.16
C HIS A 412 -12.83 6.85 -10.55
N LEU A 413 -13.74 7.81 -10.76
CA LEU A 413 -15.09 7.56 -11.28
C LEU A 413 -15.10 6.94 -12.68
N VAL A 414 -13.97 6.84 -13.38
CA VAL A 414 -13.91 6.22 -14.71
C VAL A 414 -13.24 4.85 -14.63
N HIS A 415 -12.12 4.75 -13.93
CA HIS A 415 -11.29 3.54 -13.93
C HIS A 415 -11.66 2.52 -12.83
N TYR A 416 -12.22 2.99 -11.72
CA TYR A 416 -12.44 2.21 -10.50
C TYR A 416 -13.81 2.48 -9.89
N GLY A 417 -14.77 2.83 -10.73
CA GLY A 417 -16.09 3.24 -10.30
C GLY A 417 -16.80 2.29 -9.34
N GLY A 418 -17.40 2.86 -8.30
CA GLY A 418 -18.14 2.12 -7.28
C GLY A 418 -17.25 1.41 -6.26
N SER A 419 -15.94 1.65 -6.26
CA SER A 419 -14.97 0.99 -5.38
C SER A 419 -14.14 1.92 -4.51
N TYR A 420 -14.40 3.24 -4.49
CA TYR A 420 -13.53 4.16 -3.72
C TYR A 420 -13.54 3.89 -2.21
N PHE A 421 -14.64 3.33 -1.67
CA PHE A 421 -14.72 2.92 -0.26
C PHE A 421 -13.66 1.88 0.15
N CYS A 422 -13.10 1.15 -0.83
CA CYS A 422 -12.09 0.12 -0.61
C CYS A 422 -10.83 0.67 0.06
N TYR A 423 -10.42 1.92 -0.21
CA TYR A 423 -9.27 2.54 0.45
C TYR A 423 -9.45 2.61 1.96
N LEU A 424 -10.62 3.04 2.42
CA LEU A 424 -10.91 3.14 3.85
C LEU A 424 -11.11 1.75 4.46
N LEU A 425 -11.78 0.84 3.75
CA LEU A 425 -11.97 -0.54 4.20
C LEU A 425 -10.63 -1.27 4.39
N CYS A 426 -9.70 -1.15 3.44
CA CYS A 426 -8.37 -1.76 3.52
C CYS A 426 -7.54 -1.18 4.67
N ARG A 427 -7.67 0.12 4.96
CA ARG A 427 -7.07 0.73 6.16
C ARG A 427 -7.65 0.17 7.45
N VAL A 428 -8.98 0.04 7.56
CA VAL A 428 -9.60 -0.59 8.74
C VAL A 428 -9.10 -2.03 8.92
N MET A 429 -9.03 -2.80 7.83
CA MET A 429 -8.50 -4.16 7.86
C MET A 429 -7.02 -4.22 8.23
N SER A 430 -6.19 -3.30 7.74
CA SER A 430 -4.77 -3.26 8.07
C SER A 430 -4.54 -2.86 9.51
N SER A 431 -5.24 -1.85 10.05
CA SER A 431 -5.13 -1.45 11.45
C SER A 431 -5.57 -2.57 12.39
N PHE A 432 -6.67 -3.28 12.05
CA PHE A 432 -7.11 -4.46 12.79
C PHE A 432 -6.03 -5.56 12.79
N ALA A 433 -5.52 -5.92 11.61
CA ALA A 433 -4.47 -6.95 11.51
C ALA A 433 -3.20 -6.53 12.25
N TRP A 434 -2.79 -5.26 12.15
CA TRP A 434 -1.63 -4.72 12.83
C TRP A 434 -1.77 -4.82 14.35
N GLN A 435 -2.85 -4.31 14.92
CA GLN A 435 -3.07 -4.27 16.36
C GLN A 435 -3.05 -5.68 16.97
N HIS A 436 -3.66 -6.65 16.28
CA HIS A 436 -3.80 -8.01 16.81
C HIS A 436 -2.62 -8.92 16.51
N ALA A 437 -1.94 -8.74 15.38
CA ALA A 437 -0.87 -9.66 14.94
C ALA A 437 0.55 -9.10 15.14
N PHE A 438 0.76 -7.79 14.96
CA PHE A 438 2.10 -7.20 14.86
C PHE A 438 2.43 -6.20 15.97
N ALA A 439 1.45 -5.54 16.59
CA ALA A 439 1.73 -4.43 17.52
C ALA A 439 2.57 -4.85 18.74
N LYS A 440 2.48 -6.11 19.18
CA LYS A 440 3.29 -6.65 20.28
C LYS A 440 4.74 -6.92 19.87
N ASP A 441 4.93 -7.53 18.71
CA ASP A 441 6.23 -7.83 18.12
C ASP A 441 6.12 -7.76 16.59
N PRO A 442 6.50 -6.62 15.98
CA PRO A 442 6.39 -6.44 14.53
C PRO A 442 7.23 -7.43 13.72
N PHE A 443 8.17 -8.15 14.35
CA PHE A 443 9.08 -9.07 13.68
C PHE A 443 8.86 -10.54 14.09
N ASP A 444 7.69 -10.86 14.68
CA ASP A 444 7.36 -12.24 15.05
C ASP A 444 7.34 -13.17 13.84
N ARG A 445 8.12 -14.26 13.92
CA ARG A 445 8.35 -15.16 12.78
C ARG A 445 7.11 -15.99 12.44
N GLU A 446 6.31 -16.39 13.43
CA GLU A 446 5.09 -17.16 13.19
C GLU A 446 4.01 -16.31 12.51
N THR A 447 3.88 -15.05 12.93
CA THR A 447 3.03 -14.05 12.26
C THR A 447 3.51 -13.78 10.84
N GLY A 448 4.82 -13.64 10.65
CA GLY A 448 5.42 -13.52 9.32
C GLY A 448 5.15 -14.73 8.40
N LYS A 449 5.13 -15.96 8.94
CA LYS A 449 4.71 -17.16 8.17
C LYS A 449 3.24 -17.09 7.73
N ARG A 450 2.33 -16.62 8.60
CA ARG A 450 0.91 -16.41 8.23
C ARG A 450 0.78 -15.35 7.13
N LEU A 451 1.45 -14.21 7.27
CA LEU A 451 1.50 -13.18 6.23
C LEU A 451 2.04 -13.73 4.92
N HIS A 452 3.15 -14.47 4.94
CA HIS A 452 3.73 -15.09 3.75
C HIS A 452 2.73 -16.05 3.07
N ALA A 453 2.02 -16.88 3.84
CA ALA A 453 0.99 -17.77 3.30
C ALA A 453 -0.15 -17.00 2.62
N ILE A 454 -0.58 -15.86 3.18
CA ILE A 454 -1.58 -14.99 2.57
C ILE A 454 -1.07 -14.42 1.25
N LEU A 455 0.13 -13.83 1.21
CA LEU A 455 0.68 -13.22 0.01
C LEU A 455 0.94 -14.24 -1.11
N ARG A 456 1.31 -15.48 -0.77
CA ARG A 456 1.47 -16.59 -1.73
C ARG A 456 0.19 -16.93 -2.47
N ARG A 457 -0.98 -16.77 -1.85
CA ARG A 457 -2.28 -17.00 -2.50
C ARG A 457 -2.62 -15.93 -3.54
N GLY A 458 -1.83 -14.85 -3.65
CA GLY A 458 -2.13 -13.73 -4.55
C GLY A 458 -3.50 -13.15 -4.23
N SER A 459 -4.38 -13.12 -5.23
CA SER A 459 -5.76 -12.66 -5.14
C SER A 459 -6.79 -13.80 -5.28
N ILE A 460 -6.43 -15.03 -4.88
CA ILE A 460 -7.36 -16.17 -4.90
C ILE A 460 -8.49 -16.00 -3.87
N ASP A 461 -8.16 -15.51 -2.68
CA ASP A 461 -9.11 -15.23 -1.60
C ASP A 461 -8.95 -13.78 -1.16
N CYS A 462 -9.88 -12.93 -1.61
CA CYS A 462 -9.98 -11.52 -1.26
C CYS A 462 -11.06 -11.26 -0.19
N SER A 463 -11.59 -12.30 0.46
CA SER A 463 -12.56 -12.14 1.54
C SER A 463 -11.89 -11.58 2.80
N LEU A 464 -12.68 -11.39 3.87
CA LEU A 464 -12.13 -11.00 5.17
C LEU A 464 -11.30 -12.13 5.83
N ARG A 465 -11.41 -13.37 5.35
CA ARG A 465 -10.77 -14.55 5.96
C ARG A 465 -9.26 -14.43 6.14
N PRO A 466 -8.46 -14.03 5.14
CA PRO A 466 -7.01 -13.89 5.31
C PRO A 466 -6.63 -12.91 6.42
N ILE A 467 -7.41 -11.84 6.61
CA ILE A 467 -7.19 -10.83 7.66
C ILE A 467 -7.45 -11.43 9.04
N LEU A 468 -8.54 -12.18 9.20
CA LEU A 468 -8.85 -12.87 10.46
C LEU A 468 -7.85 -13.99 10.78
N GLU A 469 -7.34 -14.69 9.76
CA GLU A 469 -6.26 -15.67 9.90
C GLU A 469 -4.95 -15.00 10.35
N LEU A 470 -4.64 -13.81 9.81
CA LEU A 470 -3.42 -13.09 10.16
C LEU A 470 -3.40 -12.66 11.63
N ALA A 471 -4.53 -12.14 12.13
CA ALA A 471 -4.73 -11.76 13.54
C ALA A 471 -4.27 -12.85 14.52
N GLY A 472 -4.39 -14.12 14.12
CA GLY A 472 -3.80 -15.25 14.83
C GLY A 472 -4.78 -15.96 15.77
N PRO A 473 -4.34 -17.07 16.38
CA PRO A 473 -5.19 -17.88 17.24
C PRO A 473 -5.55 -17.15 18.53
N GLY A 474 -6.78 -17.30 18.99
CA GLY A 474 -7.25 -16.77 20.28
C GLY A 474 -7.71 -15.30 20.28
N VAL A 475 -7.55 -14.57 19.17
CA VAL A 475 -8.08 -13.20 19.05
C VAL A 475 -9.60 -13.20 18.89
N LEU A 476 -10.12 -14.09 18.05
CA LEU A 476 -11.55 -14.28 17.80
C LEU A 476 -11.91 -15.76 17.95
N SER A 477 -13.05 -16.04 18.56
CA SER A 477 -13.66 -17.37 18.51
C SER A 477 -14.13 -17.71 17.09
N GLU A 478 -14.27 -19.00 16.77
CA GLU A 478 -14.75 -19.42 15.44
C GLU A 478 -16.12 -18.84 15.10
N THR A 479 -17.04 -18.74 16.08
CA THR A 479 -18.35 -18.11 15.90
C THR A 479 -18.23 -16.62 15.55
N GLN A 480 -17.31 -15.88 16.20
CA GLN A 480 -17.07 -14.48 15.86
C GLN A 480 -16.48 -14.34 14.45
N LYS A 481 -15.56 -15.24 14.06
CA LYS A 481 -15.00 -15.24 12.70
C LYS A 481 -16.08 -15.47 11.66
N GLU A 482 -16.94 -16.49 11.84
CA GLU A 482 -18.06 -16.75 10.95
C GLU A 482 -19.03 -15.57 10.87
N GLN A 483 -19.33 -14.92 11.99
CA GLN A 483 -20.18 -13.74 12.01
C GLN A 483 -19.58 -12.60 11.18
N LEU A 484 -18.29 -12.32 11.34
CA LEU A 484 -17.58 -11.27 10.58
C LEU A 484 -17.44 -11.62 9.10
N LEU A 485 -17.19 -12.89 8.76
CA LEU A 485 -17.15 -13.34 7.36
C LEU A 485 -18.48 -13.12 6.64
N ASN A 486 -19.59 -13.37 7.33
CA ASN A 486 -20.93 -13.12 6.80
C ASN A 486 -21.33 -11.63 6.85
N ASN A 487 -20.67 -10.83 7.70
CA ASN A 487 -20.98 -9.42 7.92
C ASN A 487 -19.70 -8.58 8.01
N PRO A 488 -18.95 -8.38 6.91
CA PRO A 488 -17.66 -7.68 6.95
C PRO A 488 -17.74 -6.24 7.46
N HIS A 489 -18.90 -5.58 7.31
CA HIS A 489 -19.18 -4.25 7.82
C HIS A 489 -19.20 -4.15 9.35
N LEU A 490 -19.21 -5.29 10.07
CA LEU A 490 -19.13 -5.35 11.53
C LEU A 490 -17.68 -5.47 12.04
N LEU A 491 -16.67 -5.43 11.16
CA LEU A 491 -15.27 -5.43 11.56
C LEU A 491 -15.01 -4.24 12.51
N PRO A 492 -14.37 -4.46 13.68
CA PRO A 492 -14.08 -3.38 14.63
C PRO A 492 -13.28 -2.25 13.99
N VAL A 493 -13.74 -1.02 14.20
CA VAL A 493 -13.11 0.21 13.64
C VAL A 493 -12.21 0.90 14.66
N GLU A 494 -12.28 0.50 15.93
CA GLU A 494 -11.48 1.03 17.04
C GLU A 494 -9.97 1.01 16.75
N PRO A 495 -9.36 -0.07 16.20
CA PRO A 495 -7.94 -0.08 15.86
C PRO A 495 -7.55 1.07 14.91
N PHE A 496 -8.40 1.32 13.90
CA PHE A 496 -8.19 2.38 12.93
C PHE A 496 -8.39 3.76 13.55
N LEU A 497 -9.40 3.94 14.41
CA LEU A 497 -9.62 5.22 15.10
C LEU A 497 -8.48 5.55 16.07
N GLU A 498 -7.93 4.56 16.77
CA GLU A 498 -6.76 4.71 17.64
C GLU A 498 -5.52 5.15 16.84
N GLU A 499 -5.31 4.60 15.64
CA GLU A 499 -4.23 5.00 14.72
C GLU A 499 -4.30 6.48 14.34
N LEU A 500 -5.50 7.01 14.05
CA LEU A 500 -5.68 8.43 13.71
C LEU A 500 -5.24 9.37 14.84
N HIS A 501 -5.27 8.92 16.10
CA HIS A 501 -4.76 9.66 17.25
C HIS A 501 -3.24 9.48 17.46
N ALA A 502 -2.70 8.34 17.04
CA ALA A 502 -1.31 7.96 17.26
C ALA A 502 -0.35 8.61 16.25
N ASP A 503 -0.78 8.77 14.99
CA ASP A 503 0.10 9.13 13.86
C ASP A 503 0.81 10.48 14.02
N ASP A 504 2.04 10.55 13.50
CA ASP A 504 2.86 11.77 13.47
C ASP A 504 2.29 12.81 12.51
N ALA A 505 2.43 14.09 12.86
CA ALA A 505 1.85 15.24 12.14
C ALA A 505 2.35 15.49 10.71
N SER A 506 3.12 14.56 10.14
CA SER A 506 3.71 14.67 8.82
C SER A 506 2.75 14.35 7.66
N ALA A 507 1.63 13.66 7.91
CA ALA A 507 0.65 13.30 6.87
C ALA A 507 -0.29 14.46 6.46
N ALA A 508 -0.37 15.52 7.29
CA ALA A 508 -1.29 16.64 7.10
C ALA A 508 -1.03 17.49 5.84
N ALA A 509 0.23 17.54 5.37
CA ALA A 509 0.67 18.44 4.31
C ALA A 509 0.47 17.89 2.88
N GLU A 510 0.03 16.63 2.74
CA GLU A 510 -0.14 15.93 1.46
C GLU A 510 -1.59 15.47 1.23
N LEU A 511 -2.55 16.00 1.99
CA LEU A 511 -3.96 15.74 1.75
C LEU A 511 -4.39 16.35 0.41
N PRO A 512 -4.99 15.56 -0.51
CA PRO A 512 -5.35 16.04 -1.85
C PRO A 512 -6.61 16.90 -1.79
N PHE A 513 -6.58 18.08 -1.18
CA PHE A 513 -7.73 18.99 -1.20
C PHE A 513 -8.09 19.40 -2.64
N PRO A 514 -9.39 19.49 -2.97
CA PRO A 514 -9.86 19.82 -4.32
C PRO A 514 -9.42 21.20 -4.84
#